data_AF-A0A3P7LAK3-F1
#
_entry.id   AF-A0A3P7LAK3-F1
#
_cell.length_a   1.000
_cell.length_b   1.000
_cell.length_c   1.000
_cell.angle_alpha   90.00
_cell.angle_beta   90.00
_cell.angle_gamma   90.00
#
_symmetry.space_group_name_H-M   'P 1'
#
loop_
_entity.id
_entity.type
_entity.pdbx_description
1 polymer ?
#
loop_
_entity_poly.entity_id
_entity_poly.type
_entity_poly.pdbx_seq_one_letter_code
_entity_poly.pdbx_strand_id
1 'polypeptide(L)'
;MPLVEFLEPLLSTKKKEEIAKCLVNIHEKADNSDVAGFLASIVNHELDSYDNLSLLFRSNSIGSKAVESYVKLVAAEYLQTLFKTFIENLITSMDDLEVDPSRLMCTNSSGSTSSSTSNFSSSDSNGRLAQNQRALMNLVKVVWAKVKASLEYFPQ
;
A
#
# COMPACT_ATOMS: atom_id res chain seq x y z
N MET A 1 24.89 -12.76 -4.92
CA MET A 1 25.72 -11.71 -4.27
C MET A 1 26.20 -12.27 -2.92
N PRO A 2 27.50 -12.59 -2.75
CA PRO A 2 27.97 -13.43 -1.63
C PRO A 2 27.64 -12.88 -0.23
N LEU A 3 27.59 -11.56 -0.09
CA LEU A 3 27.28 -10.91 1.18
C LEU A 3 25.81 -11.07 1.60
N VAL A 4 24.87 -10.84 0.67
CA VAL A 4 23.43 -10.93 0.96
C VAL A 4 23.06 -12.39 1.27
N GLU A 5 23.56 -13.33 0.47
CA GLU A 5 23.41 -14.78 0.69
C GLU A 5 23.86 -15.23 2.07
N PHE A 6 25.04 -14.76 2.50
CA PHE A 6 25.60 -15.11 3.80
C PHE A 6 24.78 -14.52 4.96
N LEU A 7 24.29 -13.29 4.81
CA LEU A 7 23.57 -12.58 5.86
C LEU A 7 22.09 -12.99 5.97
N GLU A 8 21.49 -13.43 4.87
CA GLU A 8 20.07 -13.78 4.77
C GLU A 8 19.59 -14.77 5.85
N PRO A 9 20.27 -15.91 6.14
CA PRO A 9 19.84 -16.83 7.20
C PRO A 9 20.25 -16.37 8.62
N LEU A 10 21.20 -15.43 8.75
CA LEU A 10 21.81 -15.05 10.04
C LEU A 10 21.09 -13.90 10.74
N LEU A 11 20.27 -13.15 10.00
CA LEU A 11 19.67 -11.91 10.49
C LEU A 11 18.19 -12.07 10.82
N SER A 12 17.77 -11.38 11.88
CA SER A 12 16.35 -11.18 12.17
C SER A 12 15.72 -10.22 11.15
N THR A 13 14.40 -10.29 10.99
CA THR A 13 13.64 -9.43 10.05
C THR A 13 13.98 -7.94 10.19
N LYS A 14 14.11 -7.45 11.43
CA LYS A 14 14.48 -6.05 11.69
C LYS A 14 15.88 -5.69 11.16
N LYS A 15 16.86 -6.57 11.38
CA LYS A 15 18.24 -6.33 10.92
C LYS A 15 18.34 -6.42 9.40
N LYS A 16 17.55 -7.29 8.76
CA LYS A 16 17.46 -7.35 7.29
C LYS A 16 16.98 -6.03 6.70
N GLU A 17 15.97 -5.41 7.31
CA GLU A 17 15.47 -4.10 6.91
C GLU A 17 16.52 -2.99 7.07
N GLU A 18 17.22 -2.96 8.21
CA GLU A 18 18.29 -1.98 8.46
C GLU A 18 19.44 -2.11 7.44
N ILE A 19 19.88 -3.34 7.14
CA ILE A 19 20.93 -3.58 6.15
C ILE A 19 20.45 -3.25 4.74
N ALA A 20 19.24 -3.68 4.36
CA ALA A 20 18.67 -3.37 3.06
C ALA A 20 18.61 -1.86 2.81
N LYS A 21 18.13 -1.10 3.81
CA LYS A 21 18.10 0.36 3.76
C LYS A 21 19.50 0.97 3.67
N CYS A 22 20.47 0.43 4.40
CA CYS A 22 21.86 0.88 4.35
C CYS A 22 22.46 0.65 2.96
N LEU A 23 22.29 -0.54 2.38
CA LEU A 23 22.79 -0.91 1.05
C LEU A 23 22.19 -0.01 -0.03
N VAL A 24 20.87 0.21 -0.01
CA VAL A 24 20.20 1.11 -0.96
C VAL A 24 20.74 2.54 -0.85
N ASN A 25 20.87 3.07 0.36
CA ASN A 25 21.39 4.42 0.57
C ASN A 25 22.86 4.57 0.15
N ILE A 26 23.70 3.54 0.36
CA ILE A 26 25.10 3.56 -0.09
C ILE A 26 25.14 3.58 -1.62
N HIS A 27 24.37 2.70 -2.27
CA HIS A 27 24.32 2.63 -3.73
C HIS A 27 23.70 3.88 -4.36
N GLU A 28 22.78 4.57 -3.68
CA GLU A 28 22.23 5.84 -4.17
C GLU A 28 23.21 7.00 -4.06
N LYS A 29 24.01 7.05 -2.98
CA LYS A 29 25.00 8.12 -2.76
C LYS A 29 26.35 7.91 -3.44
N ALA A 30 26.61 6.72 -3.96
CA ALA A 30 27.86 6.41 -4.64
C ALA A 30 27.85 6.98 -6.06
N ASP A 31 28.90 7.73 -6.43
CA ASP A 31 29.05 8.25 -7.79
C ASP A 31 29.09 7.11 -8.82
N ASN A 32 28.34 7.25 -9.92
CA ASN A 32 28.20 6.26 -11.02
C ASN A 32 27.61 4.89 -10.60
N SER A 33 26.88 4.81 -9.50
CA SER A 33 26.28 3.56 -9.03
C SER A 33 24.88 3.35 -9.64
N ASP A 34 24.70 2.18 -10.28
CA ASP A 34 23.41 1.72 -10.79
C ASP A 34 22.63 0.99 -9.69
N VAL A 35 21.78 1.74 -8.97
CA VAL A 35 20.91 1.17 -7.92
C VAL A 35 19.92 0.17 -8.50
N ALA A 36 19.40 0.43 -9.70
CA ALA A 36 18.46 -0.47 -10.37
C ALA A 36 19.14 -1.80 -10.74
N GLY A 37 20.36 -1.74 -11.27
CA GLY A 37 21.19 -2.91 -11.54
C GLY A 37 21.55 -3.69 -10.28
N PHE A 38 21.87 -3.00 -9.18
CA PHE A 38 22.08 -3.62 -7.87
C PHE A 38 20.83 -4.38 -7.40
N LEU A 39 19.67 -3.73 -7.41
CA LEU A 39 18.40 -4.36 -7.00
C LEU A 39 18.05 -5.53 -7.92
N ALA A 40 18.21 -5.38 -9.24
CA ALA A 40 18.00 -6.46 -10.20
C ALA A 40 18.91 -7.65 -9.91
N SER A 41 20.16 -7.42 -9.52
CA SER A 41 21.08 -8.50 -9.15
C SER A 41 20.63 -9.28 -7.92
N ILE A 42 20.04 -8.60 -6.92
CA ILE A 42 19.51 -9.26 -5.72
C ILE A 42 18.24 -10.04 -6.06
N VAL A 43 17.34 -9.44 -6.85
CA VAL A 43 16.09 -10.09 -7.26
C VAL A 43 16.34 -11.31 -8.13
N ASN A 44 17.27 -11.22 -9.09
CA ASN A 44 17.67 -12.36 -9.92
C ASN A 44 18.26 -13.48 -9.07
N HIS A 45 19.06 -13.15 -8.05
CA HIS A 45 19.59 -14.14 -7.13
C HIS A 45 18.50 -14.81 -6.29
N GLU A 46 17.50 -14.07 -5.82
CA GLU A 46 16.33 -14.66 -5.17
C GLU A 46 15.55 -15.57 -6.12
N LEU A 47 15.35 -15.15 -7.37
CA LEU A 47 14.72 -15.97 -8.42
C LEU A 47 15.45 -17.31 -8.61
N ASP A 48 16.77 -17.30 -8.65
CA ASP A 48 17.58 -18.53 -8.81
C ASP A 48 17.55 -19.42 -7.57
N SER A 49 17.33 -18.84 -6.39
CA SER A 49 17.38 -19.57 -5.10
C SER A 49 16.04 -20.20 -4.69
N TYR A 50 14.92 -19.75 -5.25
CA TYR A 50 13.59 -20.25 -4.90
C TYR A 50 12.92 -21.01 -6.06
N ASP A 51 12.68 -22.31 -5.88
CA ASP A 51 11.90 -23.11 -6.83
C ASP A 51 10.43 -22.68 -6.93
N ASN A 52 9.94 -21.93 -5.94
CA ASN A 52 8.54 -21.49 -5.86
C ASN A 52 8.41 -19.97 -5.90
N LEU A 53 8.07 -19.44 -7.08
CA LEU A 53 7.85 -18.01 -7.32
C LEU A 53 6.80 -17.37 -6.39
N SER A 54 5.90 -18.14 -5.78
CA SER A 54 4.91 -17.61 -4.82
C SER A 54 5.55 -17.09 -3.53
N LEU A 55 6.82 -17.43 -3.27
CA LEU A 55 7.59 -16.95 -2.12
C LEU A 55 8.47 -15.74 -2.45
N LEU A 56 8.63 -15.41 -3.74
CA LEU A 56 9.42 -14.26 -4.20
C LEU A 56 8.78 -12.96 -3.69
N PHE A 57 9.60 -12.00 -3.25
CA PHE A 57 9.16 -10.75 -2.65
C PHE A 57 8.31 -10.87 -1.36
N ARG A 58 8.33 -12.03 -0.67
CA ARG A 58 7.86 -12.05 0.72
C ARG A 58 8.71 -11.08 1.52
N SER A 59 8.07 -10.18 2.27
CA SER A 59 8.63 -9.05 3.03
C SER A 59 9.68 -9.39 4.09
N ASN A 60 10.22 -10.60 4.11
CA ASN A 60 11.18 -11.11 5.08
C ASN A 60 12.57 -11.35 4.50
N SER A 61 12.79 -11.09 3.21
CA SER A 61 14.12 -11.18 2.59
C SER A 61 14.84 -9.84 2.52
N ILE A 62 16.17 -9.84 2.46
CA ILE A 62 16.94 -8.61 2.25
C ILE A 62 16.59 -7.99 0.89
N GLY A 63 16.34 -8.79 -0.16
CA GLY A 63 15.96 -8.28 -1.48
C GLY A 63 14.61 -7.58 -1.50
N SER A 64 13.58 -8.19 -0.93
CA SER A 64 12.26 -7.55 -0.80
C SER A 64 12.33 -6.25 0.01
N LYS A 65 13.12 -6.23 1.09
CA LYS A 65 13.36 -5.02 1.89
C LYS A 65 14.16 -3.96 1.13
N ALA A 66 15.10 -4.35 0.28
CA ALA A 66 15.90 -3.41 -0.51
C ALA A 66 15.04 -2.73 -1.56
N VAL A 67 14.22 -3.50 -2.29
CA VAL A 67 13.26 -2.95 -3.25
C VAL A 67 12.25 -2.03 -2.55
N GLU A 68 11.68 -2.46 -1.42
CA GLU A 68 10.76 -1.62 -0.63
C GLU A 68 11.42 -0.30 -0.20
N SER A 69 12.67 -0.36 0.29
CA SER A 69 13.40 0.83 0.72
C SER A 69 13.71 1.78 -0.44
N TYR A 70 14.09 1.25 -1.61
CA TYR A 70 14.36 2.06 -2.79
C TYR A 70 13.10 2.72 -3.34
N VAL A 71 12.00 1.96 -3.46
CA VAL A 71 10.70 2.53 -3.89
C VAL A 71 10.28 3.65 -2.95
N LYS A 72 10.43 3.48 -1.63
CA LYS A 72 10.14 4.56 -0.67
C LYS A 72 11.04 5.78 -0.85
N LEU A 73 12.30 5.59 -1.22
CA LEU A 73 13.26 6.66 -1.44
C LEU A 73 12.90 7.50 -2.67
N VAL A 74 12.63 6.85 -3.81
CA VAL A 74 12.40 7.55 -5.09
C VAL A 74 10.94 7.95 -5.32
N ALA A 75 9.98 7.19 -4.78
CA ALA A 75 8.56 7.42 -5.05
C ALA A 75 7.90 8.38 -4.04
N ALA A 76 8.60 8.86 -3.01
CA ALA A 76 8.01 9.70 -1.97
C ALA A 76 7.35 10.97 -2.54
N GLU A 77 8.10 11.76 -3.32
CA GLU A 77 7.60 12.98 -3.94
C GLU A 77 6.54 12.70 -5.02
N TYR A 78 6.74 11.63 -5.80
CA TYR A 78 5.79 11.17 -6.80
C TYR A 78 4.43 10.81 -6.19
N LEU A 79 4.41 9.99 -5.14
CA LEU A 79 3.18 9.59 -4.44
C LEU A 79 2.51 10.77 -3.74
N GLN A 80 3.30 11.68 -3.16
CA GLN A 80 2.77 12.89 -2.55
C GLN A 80 2.08 13.75 -3.60
N THR A 81 2.73 14.03 -4.73
CA THR A 81 2.14 14.83 -5.82
C THR A 81 0.89 14.17 -6.39
N LEU A 82 0.91 12.84 -6.54
CA LEU A 82 -0.20 12.06 -7.09
C LEU A 82 -1.45 12.07 -6.19
N PHE A 83 -1.28 11.85 -4.88
CA PHE A 83 -2.38 11.58 -3.97
C PHE A 83 -2.72 12.70 -3.00
N LYS A 84 -1.84 13.71 -2.78
CA LYS A 84 -2.06 14.76 -1.77
C LYS A 84 -3.44 15.41 -1.86
N THR A 85 -3.77 15.99 -3.01
CA THR A 85 -5.08 16.66 -3.19
C THR A 85 -6.26 15.69 -3.09
N PHE A 86 -6.07 14.44 -3.53
CA PHE A 86 -7.13 13.43 -3.40
C PHE A 86 -7.41 13.10 -1.93
N ILE A 87 -6.36 12.90 -1.13
CA ILE A 87 -6.47 12.60 0.30
C ILE A 87 -7.04 13.79 1.07
N GLU A 88 -6.59 15.02 0.77
CA GLU A 88 -7.12 16.25 1.37
C GLU A 88 -8.63 16.41 1.11
N ASN A 89 -9.07 16.15 -0.12
CA ASN A 89 -10.50 16.16 -0.48
C ASN A 89 -11.26 15.03 0.22
N LEU A 90 -10.67 13.84 0.34
CA LEU A 90 -11.30 12.69 1.00
C LEU A 90 -11.52 12.96 2.49
N ILE A 91 -10.54 13.55 3.18
CA ILE A 91 -10.63 13.91 4.61
C ILE A 91 -11.70 14.99 4.84
N THR A 92 -11.88 15.90 3.87
CA THR A 92 -12.88 16.97 3.95
C THR A 92 -14.27 16.48 3.55
N SER A 93 -14.37 15.34 2.87
CA SER A 93 -15.65 14.75 2.47
C SER A 93 -16.41 14.21 3.69
N MET A 94 -17.73 14.36 3.66
CA MET A 94 -18.67 13.76 4.62
C MET A 94 -19.25 12.44 4.11
N ASP A 95 -18.69 11.88 3.03
CA ASP A 95 -19.16 10.63 2.43
C ASP A 95 -18.91 9.44 3.35
N ASP A 96 -19.96 8.66 3.62
CA ASP A 96 -19.84 7.35 4.27
C ASP A 96 -19.43 6.30 3.23
N LEU A 97 -18.33 5.60 3.51
CA LEU A 97 -17.75 4.56 2.64
C LEU A 97 -17.94 3.16 3.23
N GLU A 98 -18.72 3.03 4.30
CA GLU A 98 -18.99 1.73 4.91
C GLU A 98 -19.84 0.86 3.98
N VAL A 99 -19.29 -0.29 3.60
CA VAL A 99 -19.94 -1.25 2.71
C VAL A 99 -20.26 -2.57 3.40
N ASP A 100 -19.89 -2.75 4.67
CA ASP A 100 -20.27 -3.91 5.47
C ASP A 100 -21.69 -3.73 6.03
N PRO A 101 -22.67 -4.54 5.59
CA PRO A 101 -24.05 -4.43 6.08
C PRO A 101 -24.16 -4.60 7.60
N SER A 102 -23.30 -5.41 8.22
CA SER A 102 -23.33 -5.67 9.66
C SER A 102 -22.93 -4.43 10.47
N ARG A 103 -21.99 -3.63 9.96
CA ARG A 103 -21.52 -2.41 10.61
C ARG A 103 -22.49 -1.25 10.43
N LEU A 104 -23.19 -1.20 9.29
CA LEU A 104 -24.25 -0.22 9.02
C LEU A 104 -25.46 -0.36 9.96
N MET A 105 -25.78 -1.58 10.38
CA MET A 105 -26.87 -1.85 11.32
C MET A 105 -26.53 -1.42 12.75
N CYS A 106 -25.27 -1.53 13.17
CA CYS A 106 -24.81 -1.20 14.53
C CYS A 106 -24.72 0.32 14.79
N THR A 107 -24.50 1.14 13.77
CA THR A 107 -24.37 2.61 13.92
C THR A 107 -25.65 3.29 14.45
N ASN A 108 -26.81 2.65 14.32
CA ASN A 108 -28.07 3.20 14.82
C ASN A 108 -28.33 2.90 16.32
N SER A 109 -27.50 2.09 16.98
CA SER A 109 -27.69 1.68 18.38
C SER A 109 -26.89 2.52 19.40
N SER A 110 -26.03 3.43 18.95
CA SER A 110 -25.11 4.17 19.82
C SER A 110 -25.61 5.54 20.29
N GLY A 111 -26.89 5.87 20.09
CA GLY A 111 -27.41 7.18 20.49
C GLY A 111 -28.92 7.28 20.52
N SER A 112 -29.58 6.66 21.50
CA SER A 112 -30.78 7.19 22.19
C SER A 112 -31.37 6.15 23.16
N THR A 113 -31.17 6.40 24.46
CA THR A 113 -32.14 6.01 25.48
C THR A 113 -33.42 6.80 25.22
N SER A 114 -34.41 6.19 24.59
CA SER A 114 -35.86 6.34 24.88
C SER A 114 -36.68 5.56 23.85
N SER A 115 -37.34 4.51 24.36
CA SER A 115 -38.60 3.93 23.92
C SER A 115 -39.27 4.52 22.66
N SER A 116 -39.35 3.74 21.58
CA SER A 116 -40.57 3.56 20.76
C SER A 116 -40.39 2.44 19.72
N THR A 117 -41.33 1.50 19.77
CA THR A 117 -41.77 0.49 18.78
C THR A 117 -41.10 0.51 17.40
N SER A 118 -40.44 -0.61 17.10
CA SER A 118 -39.84 -1.00 15.84
C SER A 118 -40.84 -1.08 14.67
N ASN A 119 -40.62 -0.26 13.65
CA ASN A 119 -40.90 -0.58 12.25
C ASN A 119 -39.74 -0.03 11.41
N PHE A 120 -38.57 -0.67 11.49
CA PHE A 120 -37.42 -0.32 10.66
C PHE A 120 -37.51 -1.07 9.33
N SER A 121 -37.69 -0.33 8.25
CA SER A 121 -37.75 -0.89 6.91
C SER A 121 -36.35 -1.31 6.47
N SER A 122 -36.18 -2.60 6.16
CA SER A 122 -35.00 -3.16 5.47
C SER A 122 -34.66 -2.44 4.15
N SER A 123 -35.57 -1.60 3.65
CA SER A 123 -35.38 -0.76 2.47
C SER A 123 -34.38 0.39 2.70
N ASP A 124 -34.29 0.96 3.90
CA ASP A 124 -33.48 2.16 4.15
C ASP A 124 -31.99 1.84 4.34
N SER A 125 -31.68 0.72 5.01
CA SER A 125 -30.32 0.18 5.12
C SER A 125 -29.76 -0.25 3.77
N ASN A 126 -30.59 -0.86 2.91
CA ASN A 126 -30.20 -1.21 1.55
C ASN A 126 -29.97 0.03 0.66
N GLY A 127 -30.75 1.09 0.86
CA GLY A 127 -30.57 2.37 0.17
C GLY A 127 -29.24 3.03 0.52
N ARG A 128 -28.91 3.10 1.83
CA ARG A 128 -27.63 3.61 2.34
C ARG A 128 -26.44 2.78 1.87
N LEU A 129 -26.54 1.44 1.95
CA LEU A 129 -25.48 0.54 1.46
C LEU A 129 -25.20 0.76 -0.03
N ALA A 130 -26.23 0.85 -0.87
CA ALA A 130 -26.07 1.09 -2.30
C ALA A 130 -25.47 2.47 -2.59
N GLN A 131 -25.79 3.48 -1.79
CA GLN A 131 -25.18 4.80 -1.86
C GLN A 131 -23.70 4.76 -1.50
N ASN A 132 -23.32 4.14 -0.39
CA ASN A 132 -21.93 4.01 0.06
C ASN A 132 -21.08 3.22 -0.94
N GLN A 133 -21.62 2.12 -1.48
CA GLN A 133 -20.96 1.36 -2.55
C GLN A 133 -20.70 2.21 -3.80
N ARG A 134 -21.66 3.05 -4.20
CA ARG A 134 -21.50 3.97 -5.33
C ARG A 134 -20.43 5.02 -5.04
N ALA A 135 -20.43 5.61 -3.84
CA ALA A 135 -19.44 6.58 -3.41
C ALA A 135 -18.02 5.98 -3.42
N LEU A 136 -17.84 4.80 -2.82
CA LEU A 136 -16.57 4.07 -2.81
C LEU A 136 -16.10 3.76 -4.24
N MET A 137 -16.99 3.24 -5.09
CA MET A 137 -16.65 2.92 -6.47
C MET A 137 -16.22 4.17 -7.27
N ASN A 138 -16.86 5.32 -7.02
CA ASN A 138 -16.47 6.58 -7.65
C ASN A 138 -15.07 7.01 -7.19
N LEU A 139 -14.75 6.91 -5.89
CA LEU A 139 -13.41 7.21 -5.38
C LEU A 139 -12.35 6.28 -5.98
N VAL A 140 -12.61 4.98 -6.03
CA VAL A 140 -11.70 4.00 -6.65
C VAL A 140 -11.44 4.34 -8.11
N LYS A 141 -12.48 4.74 -8.86
CA LYS A 141 -12.32 5.19 -10.25
C LYS A 141 -11.43 6.43 -10.37
N VAL A 142 -11.59 7.40 -9.46
CA VAL A 142 -10.76 8.61 -9.44
C VAL A 142 -9.29 8.26 -9.14
N VAL A 143 -9.04 7.44 -8.12
CA VAL A 143 -7.70 6.95 -7.77
C VAL A 143 -7.07 6.22 -8.96
N TRP A 144 -7.81 5.30 -9.58
CA TRP A 144 -7.33 4.54 -10.73
C TRP A 144 -7.01 5.43 -11.94
N ALA A 145 -7.86 6.43 -12.21
CA ALA A 145 -7.61 7.39 -13.28
C ALA A 145 -6.33 8.21 -13.01
N LYS A 146 -6.13 8.65 -11.77
CA LYS A 146 -4.91 9.35 -11.35
C LYS A 146 -3.66 8.50 -11.54
N VAL A 147 -3.68 7.25 -11.08
CA VAL A 147 -2.54 6.31 -11.23
C VAL A 147 -2.21 6.11 -12.70
N LYS A 148 -3.20 5.87 -13.57
CA LYS A 148 -2.94 5.72 -15.01
C LYS A 148 -2.35 6.98 -15.65
N ALA A 149 -2.88 8.16 -15.31
CA ALA A 149 -2.38 9.43 -15.82
C ALA A 149 -0.96 9.75 -15.30
N SER A 150 -0.57 9.17 -14.16
CA SER A 150 0.73 9.44 -13.54
C SER A 150 1.92 8.77 -14.22
N LEU A 151 1.68 7.90 -15.19
CA LEU A 151 2.74 7.23 -15.94
C LEU A 151 3.67 8.23 -16.65
N GLU A 152 3.15 9.39 -17.04
CA GLU A 152 3.92 10.45 -17.73
C GLU A 152 5.04 11.06 -16.89
N TYR A 153 4.93 10.99 -15.56
CA TYR A 153 5.91 11.55 -14.62
C TYR A 153 6.36 10.51 -13.58
N PHE A 154 6.28 9.22 -13.94
CA PHE A 154 6.78 8.15 -13.10
C PHE A 154 8.31 8.30 -12.91
N PRO A 155 8.83 8.14 -11.67
CA PRO A 155 10.27 8.24 -11.42
C PRO A 155 11.06 7.29 -12.33
N GLN A 156 12.13 7.81 -12.95
CA GLN A 156 13.04 7.03 -13.80
C GLN A 156 14.05 6.25 -12.97
#